data_AF-A0A934LA57-F1
#
_entry.id   AF-A0A934LA57-F1
#
_cell.length_a   1.000
_cell.length_b   1.000
_cell.length_c   1.000
_cell.angle_alpha   90.00
_cell.angle_beta   90.00
_cell.angle_gamma   90.00
#
_symmetry.space_group_name_H-M   'P 1'
#
loop_
_entity.id
_entity.type
_entity.pdbx_description
1 polymer ?
#
loop_
_entity_poly.entity_id
_entity_poly.type
_entity_poly.pdbx_seq_one_letter_code
_entity_poly.pdbx_strand_id
1 'polypeptide(L)'
;MFVFVYDFQGNCLANGAIAKMIGRNFIDLKDMDGAAITQGMINMVKARKAGWYGPYKFSNPVTSTLETKKSYCEHGAGETMVCVGAYLEK
;
A
#
# COMPACT_ATOMS: atom_id res chain seq x y z
N MET A 1 7.23 -7.73 7.56
CA MET A 1 6.66 -7.56 6.21
C MET A 1 5.22 -8.03 6.23
N PHE A 2 4.28 -7.34 5.58
CA PHE A 2 2.87 -7.71 5.59
C PHE A 2 2.26 -7.62 4.19
N VAL A 3 1.35 -8.53 3.86
CA VAL A 3 0.61 -8.56 2.59
C VAL A 3 -0.65 -7.69 2.69
N PHE A 4 -0.97 -6.96 1.63
CA PHE A 4 -2.23 -6.24 1.48
C PHE A 4 -2.68 -6.22 0.02
N VAL A 5 -3.99 -6.13 -0.19
CA VAL A 5 -4.61 -6.19 -1.51
C VAL A 5 -5.59 -5.04 -1.67
N TYR A 6 -5.52 -4.37 -2.82
CA TYR A 6 -6.45 -3.33 -3.23
C TYR A 6 -7.03 -3.63 -4.60
N ASP A 7 -8.24 -3.20 -4.88
CA ASP A 7 -8.67 -3.02 -6.27
C ASP A 7 -8.13 -1.69 -6.85
N PHE A 8 -8.27 -1.50 -8.15
CA PHE A 8 -7.83 -0.26 -8.82
C PHE A 8 -8.75 0.95 -8.59
N GLN A 9 -9.83 0.78 -7.82
CA GLN A 9 -10.64 1.88 -7.28
C GLN A 9 -10.18 2.29 -5.88
N GLY A 10 -9.17 1.61 -5.32
CA GLY A 10 -8.60 1.92 -4.01
C GLY A 10 -9.34 1.29 -2.83
N ASN A 11 -10.24 0.33 -3.05
CA ASN A 11 -10.88 -0.42 -1.97
C ASN A 11 -9.90 -1.47 -1.44
N CYS A 12 -9.71 -1.50 -0.12
CA CYS A 12 -8.88 -2.51 0.52
C CYS A 12 -9.67 -3.84 0.60
N LEU A 13 -9.19 -4.84 -0.13
CA LEU A 13 -9.80 -6.18 -0.19
C LEU A 13 -9.24 -7.11 0.89
N ALA A 14 -7.95 -6.94 1.23
CA ALA A 14 -7.29 -7.68 2.29
C ALA A 14 -6.15 -6.87 2.91
N ASN A 15 -5.91 -7.02 4.21
CA ASN A 15 -4.77 -6.42 4.88
C ASN A 15 -4.32 -7.32 6.04
N GLY A 16 -3.16 -7.96 5.89
CA GLY A 16 -2.65 -8.94 6.86
C GLY A 16 -2.18 -8.34 8.18
N ALA A 17 -2.10 -7.02 8.31
CA ALA A 17 -1.63 -6.34 9.52
C ALA A 17 -2.70 -5.46 10.18
N ILE A 18 -3.60 -4.87 9.38
CA ILE A 18 -4.56 -3.87 9.83
C ILE A 18 -5.96 -4.22 9.32
N ALA A 19 -6.62 -5.18 9.99
CA ALA A 19 -7.93 -5.70 9.59
C ALA A 19 -9.01 -4.59 9.44
N LYS A 20 -8.94 -3.53 10.25
CA LYS A 20 -9.85 -2.36 10.19
C LYS A 20 -9.79 -1.56 8.88
N MET A 21 -8.84 -1.85 7.99
CA MET A 21 -8.78 -1.23 6.66
C MET A 21 -9.66 -1.96 5.63
N ILE A 22 -9.97 -3.24 5.84
CA ILE A 22 -10.71 -4.06 4.86
C ILE A 22 -12.11 -3.47 4.65
N GLY A 23 -12.55 -3.40 3.39
CA GLY A 23 -13.86 -2.87 3.00
C GLY A 23 -13.93 -1.33 2.93
N ARG A 24 -12.81 -0.63 3.17
CA ARG A 24 -12.74 0.83 3.08
C ARG A 24 -11.95 1.26 1.85
N ASN A 25 -12.32 2.43 1.32
CA ASN A 25 -11.63 3.05 0.21
C ASN A 25 -10.50 3.96 0.70
N PHE A 26 -9.33 3.85 0.08
CA PHE A 26 -8.13 4.62 0.40
C PHE A 26 -7.50 5.23 -0.85
N ILE A 27 -8.27 5.48 -1.91
CA ILE A 27 -7.73 6.02 -3.18
C ILE A 27 -6.99 7.35 -2.95
N ASP A 28 -7.53 8.21 -2.08
CA ASP A 28 -6.98 9.53 -1.73
C ASP A 28 -5.97 9.50 -0.58
N LEU A 29 -5.56 8.33 -0.10
CA LEU A 29 -4.62 8.21 1.00
C LEU A 29 -3.26 8.81 0.60
N LYS A 30 -2.84 9.81 1.36
CA LYS A 30 -1.52 10.44 1.26
C LYS A 30 -0.77 10.27 2.57
N ASP A 31 0.56 10.23 2.50
CA ASP A 31 1.37 10.40 3.70
C ASP A 31 1.43 11.88 4.12
N MET A 32 2.12 12.14 5.24
CA MET A 32 2.25 13.50 5.79
C MET A 32 3.02 14.47 4.89
N ASP A 33 3.81 13.96 3.94
CA ASP A 33 4.59 14.76 2.99
C ASP A 33 3.83 14.95 1.66
N GLY A 34 2.60 14.43 1.58
CA GLY A 34 1.71 14.57 0.42
C GLY A 34 1.85 13.47 -0.63
N ALA A 35 2.66 12.44 -0.40
CA ALA A 35 2.85 11.35 -1.34
C ALA A 35 1.58 10.48 -1.41
N ALA A 36 0.95 10.39 -2.59
CA ALA A 36 -0.25 9.58 -2.80
C ALA A 36 0.08 8.09 -2.74
N ILE A 37 -0.28 7.42 -1.65
CA ILE A 37 0.13 6.04 -1.37
C ILE A 37 -0.61 5.08 -2.32
N THR A 38 -1.92 4.97 -2.19
CA THR A 38 -2.72 3.97 -2.92
C THR A 38 -2.75 4.27 -4.42
N GLN A 39 -3.07 5.51 -4.80
CA GLN A 39 -3.11 5.91 -6.20
C GLN A 39 -1.74 5.76 -6.88
N GLY A 40 -0.64 6.08 -6.18
CA GLY A 40 0.71 5.95 -6.72
C GLY A 40 1.09 4.49 -6.98
N MET A 41 0.75 3.57 -6.08
CA MET A 41 0.95 2.13 -6.28
C MET A 41 0.10 1.60 -7.45
N ILE A 42 -1.18 1.97 -7.52
CA ILE A 42 -2.09 1.58 -8.61
C ILE A 42 -1.54 2.06 -9.96
N ASN A 43 -1.11 3.32 -10.05
CA ASN A 43 -0.55 3.88 -11.28
C ASN A 43 0.72 3.14 -11.72
N MET A 44 1.60 2.82 -10.76
CA MET A 44 2.82 2.07 -11.01
C MET A 44 2.52 0.65 -11.54
N VAL A 45 1.58 -0.06 -10.92
CA VAL A 45 1.19 -1.41 -11.32
C VAL A 45 0.46 -1.41 -12.67
N LYS A 46 -0.43 -0.45 -12.93
CA LYS A 46 -1.07 -0.29 -14.26
C LYS A 46 -0.05 -0.05 -15.37
N ALA A 47 1.00 0.72 -15.10
CA ALA A 47 2.02 1.04 -16.09
C ALA A 47 3.03 -0.09 -16.33
N ARG A 48 3.41 -0.84 -15.28
CA ARG A 48 4.56 -1.75 -15.32
C ARG A 48 4.27 -3.19 -14.93
N LYS A 49 3.02 -3.51 -14.58
CA LYS A 49 2.56 -4.78 -13.99
C LYS A 49 3.14 -5.10 -12.60
N ALA A 50 4.34 -4.63 -12.27
CA ALA A 50 4.94 -4.82 -10.96
C ALA A 50 5.98 -3.73 -10.64
N GLY A 51 6.32 -3.57 -9.36
CA GLY A 51 7.44 -2.74 -8.95
C GLY A 51 7.46 -2.35 -7.48
N TRP A 52 8.54 -1.68 -7.10
CA TRP A 52 8.69 -1.05 -5.78
C TRP A 52 8.11 0.37 -5.79
N TYR A 53 7.29 0.69 -4.80
CA TYR A 53 6.74 2.02 -4.52
C TYR A 53 7.27 2.57 -3.19
N GLY A 54 7.46 3.88 -3.15
CA GLY A 54 7.99 4.62 -2.00
C GLY A 54 9.44 5.09 -2.19
N PRO A 55 10.09 5.58 -1.12
CA PRO A 55 9.62 5.55 0.26
C PRO A 55 8.40 6.46 0.51
N TYR A 56 7.57 6.09 1.49
CA TYR A 56 6.48 6.91 2.04
C TYR A 56 6.35 6.65 3.53
N LYS A 57 5.73 7.56 4.28
CA LYS A 57 5.53 7.38 5.73
C LYS A 57 4.21 6.68 6.03
N PHE A 58 4.22 5.69 6.91
CA PHE A 58 3.01 4.95 7.30
C PHE A 58 3.09 4.45 8.74
N SER A 59 1.95 4.34 9.42
CA SER A 59 1.90 3.80 10.79
C SER A 59 2.34 2.34 10.79
N ASN A 60 3.32 2.01 11.63
CA ASN A 60 3.75 0.64 11.85
C ASN A 60 2.84 0.00 12.92
N PRO A 61 2.09 -1.07 12.58
CA PRO A 61 1.15 -1.69 13.50
C PRO A 61 1.81 -2.43 14.67
N VAL A 62 3.12 -2.69 14.61
CA VAL A 62 3.87 -3.36 15.69
C VAL A 62 4.37 -2.35 16.72
N THR A 63 4.96 -1.26 16.26
CA THR A 63 5.57 -0.22 17.13
C THR A 63 4.62 0.92 17.45
N SER A 64 3.50 1.03 16.72
CA SER A 64 2.54 2.14 16.79
C SER A 64 3.15 3.51 16.47
N THR A 65 4.28 3.55 15.76
CA THR A 65 4.96 4.79 15.34
C THR A 65 4.83 5.03 13.84
N LEU A 66 4.99 6.29 13.43
CA LEU A 66 5.05 6.65 12.02
C LEU A 66 6.46 6.40 11.49
N GLU A 67 6.59 5.53 10.49
CA GLU A 67 7.88 5.06 9.98
C GLU A 67 7.92 5.09 8.45
N THR A 68 9.15 5.12 7.91
CA THR A 68 9.38 5.03 6.47
C THR A 68 9.16 3.61 5.98
N LYS A 69 8.38 3.47 4.91
CA LYS A 69 7.99 2.20 4.33
C LYS A 69 8.23 2.20 2.83
N LYS A 70 8.61 1.04 2.29
CA LYS A 70 8.53 0.71 0.86
C LYS A 70 7.59 -0.47 0.67
N SER A 71 6.89 -0.50 -0.45
CA SER A 71 6.04 -1.64 -0.80
C SER A 71 6.36 -2.12 -2.20
N TYR A 72 6.49 -3.42 -2.35
CA TYR A 72 6.49 -4.07 -3.65
C TYR A 72 5.06 -4.45 -3.99
N CYS A 73 4.62 -4.17 -5.21
CA CYS A 73 3.26 -4.45 -5.66
C CYS A 73 3.27 -5.08 -7.05
N GLU A 74 2.33 -5.97 -7.30
CA GLU A 74 2.09 -6.61 -8.58
C GLU A 74 0.60 -6.54 -8.97
N HIS A 75 0.32 -6.63 -10.27
CA HIS A 75 -1.02 -6.80 -10.81
C HIS A 75 -1.54 -8.18 -10.39
N GLY A 76 -2.57 -8.20 -9.54
CA GLY A 76 -3.26 -9.41 -9.12
C GLY A 76 -4.26 -9.91 -10.16
N ALA A 77 -5.13 -10.84 -9.73
CA ALA A 77 -6.23 -11.31 -10.55
C ALA A 77 -7.27 -10.21 -10.78
N GLY A 78 -7.77 -10.08 -12.01
CA GLY A 78 -8.72 -9.02 -12.39
C GLY A 78 -8.12 -7.62 -12.20
N GLU A 79 -8.93 -6.65 -11.78
CA GLU A 79 -8.50 -5.26 -11.57
C GLU A 79 -8.00 -5.05 -10.13
N THR A 80 -7.09 -5.91 -9.68
CA THR A 80 -6.52 -5.87 -8.32
C THR A 80 -5.02 -5.72 -8.32
N MET A 81 -4.50 -5.33 -7.16
CA MET A 81 -3.08 -5.18 -6.87
C MET A 81 -2.78 -5.90 -5.56
N VAL A 82 -1.78 -6.78 -5.59
CA VAL A 82 -1.27 -7.46 -4.40
C VAL A 82 0.08 -6.85 -4.05
N CYS A 83 0.25 -6.48 -2.78
CA CYS A 83 1.47 -5.84 -2.31
C CYS A 83 2.01 -6.47 -1.05
N VAL A 84 3.33 -6.35 -0.87
CA VAL A 84 4.01 -6.55 0.41
C VAL A 84 4.72 -5.27 0.83
N GLY A 85 4.66 -4.96 2.12
CA GLY A 85 5.30 -3.77 2.68
C GLY A 85 6.40 -4.08 3.69
N ALA A 86 7.52 -3.38 3.59
CA ALA A 86 8.63 -3.41 4.54
C ALA A 86 8.89 -2.01 5.11
N TYR A 87 8.93 -1.91 6.44
CA TYR A 87 9.40 -0.70 7.13
C TYR A 87 10.93 -0.70 7.05
N LEU A 88 11.49 0.45 6.70
CA LEU A 88 12.94 0.63 6.64
C LEU A 88 13.40 1.01 8.05
N GLU A 89 14.33 0.26 8.62
CA GLU A 89 15.00 0.65 9.85
C GLU A 89 15.78 1.96 9.63
N LYS A 90 16.01 2.70 10.72
CA LYS A 90 16.85 3.91 10.70
C LYS A 90 18.32 3.56 10.47
#